data_AF-A0A221M7J8-F1
#
_entry.id   AF-A0A221M7J8-F1
#
_cell.length_a   1.000
_cell.length_b   1.000
_cell.length_c   1.000
_cell.angle_alpha   90.00
_cell.angle_beta   90.00
_cell.angle_gamma   90.00
#
_symmetry.space_group_name_H-M   'P 1'
#
loop_
_entity.id
_entity.type
_entity.pdbx_description
1 polymer ?
#
loop_
_entity_poly.entity_id
_entity_poly.type
_entity_poly.pdbx_seq_one_letter_code
_entity_poly.pdbx_strand_id
1 'polypeptide(L)'
;MRENQLKNNNNMICDLETGVCGVAGEEEMEVIDFNQPEKLVNLYYVTDPICSHCWAIEPVLRRFVEQYGDYFNFHTVMGGLLEKWHDGPIDPANGIYKPADVAGHWREVGEHSRMPIDGTLMIDNPVQSSFPPSRVFKVIQKNHNEKKAFEYLRRAREALFAFNQNISDKSVMIEIVNKLGLDGEAIVNEAEQPIGQQLLNEDFSLTRSLGARGFPTIIMINKENKGVKIVGGRPFEYYVDGLKQVLNTEGPQPKEQPSLSCLLEKEKLLFSKEIEVMCGVEQSDLNSFIEKELSPDQYQAKEILGECYFTTTK
;
A
#
# COMPACT_ATOMS: atom_id res chain seq x y z
N MET A 1 75.20 13.39 11.47
CA MET A 1 73.99 13.67 10.66
C MET A 1 72.97 12.60 11.00
N ARG A 2 71.89 12.96 11.72
CA ARG A 2 70.76 12.06 11.99
C ARG A 2 69.67 12.44 10.99
N GLU A 3 69.38 11.54 10.06
CA GLU A 3 68.30 11.70 9.09
C GLU A 3 66.95 11.65 9.81
N ASN A 4 66.12 12.67 9.58
CA ASN A 4 64.73 12.73 10.00
C ASN A 4 63.95 11.68 9.21
N GLN A 5 63.49 10.62 9.88
CA GLN A 5 62.44 9.76 9.36
C GLN A 5 61.15 10.57 9.24
N LEU A 6 60.70 10.78 8.00
CA LEU A 6 59.34 11.24 7.70
C LEU A 6 58.36 10.26 8.32
N LYS A 7 57.58 10.72 9.30
CA LYS A 7 56.44 9.98 9.84
C LYS A 7 55.38 9.85 8.74
N ASN A 8 55.08 8.62 8.32
CA ASN A 8 53.86 8.30 7.59
C ASN A 8 52.66 8.72 8.47
N ASN A 9 52.03 9.84 8.13
CA ASN A 9 50.75 10.24 8.69
C ASN A 9 49.67 9.44 7.94
N ASN A 10 49.51 8.16 8.30
CA ASN A 10 48.40 7.36 7.81
C ASN A 10 47.11 7.94 8.39
N ASN A 11 46.15 8.26 7.52
CA ASN A 11 44.85 8.79 7.94
C ASN A 11 44.08 7.66 8.63
N MET A 12 43.86 7.77 9.94
CA MET A 12 43.20 6.73 10.72
C MET A 12 41.69 6.97 10.73
N ILE A 13 40.92 5.90 10.55
CA ILE A 13 39.46 5.90 10.65
C ILE A 13 39.02 4.90 11.73
N CYS A 14 37.96 5.25 12.46
CA CYS A 14 37.23 4.31 13.31
C CYS A 14 36.05 3.78 12.52
N ASP A 15 36.08 2.50 12.17
CA ASP A 15 34.96 1.84 11.52
C ASP A 15 33.84 1.61 12.55
N LEU A 16 32.67 2.19 12.30
CA LEU A 16 31.51 2.11 13.19
C LEU A 16 30.81 0.75 13.15
N GLU A 17 30.95 0.01 12.05
CA GLU A 17 30.34 -1.30 11.85
C GLU A 17 31.16 -2.40 12.52
N THR A 18 32.50 -2.35 12.38
CA THR A 18 33.40 -3.35 12.95
C THR A 18 33.96 -2.96 14.32
N GLY A 19 33.90 -1.67 14.70
CA GLY A 19 34.47 -1.14 15.94
C GLY A 19 36.00 -1.09 15.94
N VAL A 20 36.63 -1.27 14.79
CA VAL A 20 38.10 -1.34 14.66
C VAL A 20 38.66 -0.02 14.15
N CYS A 21 39.75 0.44 14.77
CA CYS A 21 40.53 1.56 14.25
C CYS A 21 41.47 1.06 13.16
N GLY A 22 41.30 1.53 11.93
CA GLY A 22 42.06 1.13 10.75
C GLY A 22 42.65 2.32 9.99
N VAL A 23 43.44 2.03 8.95
CA VAL A 23 43.88 3.05 7.99
C VAL A 23 42.73 3.28 7.02
N ALA A 24 42.33 4.53 6.81
CA ALA A 24 41.36 4.88 5.79
C ALA A 24 41.88 4.41 4.43
N GLY A 25 41.05 3.71 3.65
CA GLY A 25 41.38 3.34 2.28
C GLY A 25 41.67 4.57 1.42
N GLU A 26 42.22 4.36 0.23
CA GLU A 26 42.30 5.41 -0.81
C GLU A 26 40.91 5.70 -1.40
N GLU A 27 39.91 5.89 -0.55
CA GLU A 27 38.56 6.26 -0.98
C GLU A 27 38.61 7.73 -1.38
N GLU A 28 38.35 8.00 -2.67
CA GLU A 28 38.22 9.35 -3.19
C GLU A 28 37.13 10.09 -2.40
N MET A 29 37.28 11.42 -2.31
CA MET A 29 36.33 12.29 -1.63
C MET A 29 34.92 12.06 -2.22
N GLU A 30 34.05 11.41 -1.46
CA GLU A 30 32.71 11.08 -1.93
C GLU A 30 31.81 12.32 -1.84
N VAL A 31 31.17 12.68 -2.95
CA VAL A 31 30.16 13.74 -2.96
C VAL A 31 28.85 13.13 -2.45
N ILE A 32 28.53 13.41 -1.19
CA ILE A 32 27.27 12.99 -0.57
C ILE A 32 26.25 14.12 -0.73
N ASP A 33 25.19 13.87 -1.51
CA ASP A 33 24.05 14.79 -1.63
C ASP A 33 23.00 14.45 -0.57
N PHE A 34 22.86 15.32 0.44
CA PHE A 34 21.85 15.19 1.50
C PHE A 34 20.47 15.74 1.08
N ASN A 35 20.31 16.28 -0.13
CA ASN A 35 19.02 16.76 -0.59
C ASN A 35 18.12 15.57 -0.92
N GLN A 36 16.97 15.51 -0.25
CA GLN A 36 15.89 14.66 -0.72
C GLN A 36 15.38 15.19 -2.06
N PRO A 37 15.05 14.32 -3.03
CA PRO A 37 14.42 14.77 -4.27
C PRO A 37 13.18 15.59 -3.92
N GLU A 38 13.07 16.80 -4.47
CA GLU A 38 11.82 17.55 -4.30
C GLU A 38 10.69 16.71 -4.93
N LYS A 39 9.58 16.50 -4.20
CA LYS A 39 8.44 15.72 -4.72
C LYS A 39 7.72 16.52 -5.81
N LEU A 40 8.22 16.41 -7.04
CA LEU A 40 7.73 17.15 -8.21
C LEU A 40 6.45 16.55 -8.83
N VAL A 41 6.06 15.35 -8.40
CA VAL A 41 4.94 14.60 -8.96
C VAL A 41 3.83 14.42 -7.92
N ASN A 42 2.58 14.58 -8.34
CA ASN A 42 1.42 14.13 -7.58
C ASN A 42 0.93 12.82 -8.18
N LEU A 43 0.88 11.77 -7.35
CA LEU A 43 0.31 10.48 -7.71
C LEU A 43 -1.06 10.35 -7.06
N TYR A 44 -2.11 10.33 -7.87
CA TYR A 44 -3.48 10.07 -7.44
C TYR A 44 -3.83 8.61 -7.65
N TYR A 45 -4.07 7.89 -6.56
CA TYR A 45 -4.58 6.53 -6.55
C TYR A 45 -6.09 6.54 -6.33
N VAL A 46 -6.84 6.43 -7.42
CA VAL A 46 -8.30 6.36 -7.41
C VAL A 46 -8.73 4.92 -7.15
N THR A 47 -9.43 4.71 -6.04
CA THR A 47 -9.68 3.38 -5.47
C THR A 47 -10.99 3.32 -4.68
N ASP A 48 -11.32 2.13 -4.17
CA ASP A 48 -12.48 1.90 -3.32
C ASP A 48 -12.20 0.80 -2.26
N PRO A 49 -12.76 0.86 -1.03
CA PRO A 49 -12.57 -0.17 -0.01
C PRO A 49 -13.03 -1.56 -0.41
N ILE A 50 -14.09 -1.69 -1.24
CA ILE A 50 -14.68 -2.99 -1.61
C ILE A 50 -14.27 -3.46 -3.02
N CYS A 51 -13.34 -2.75 -3.67
CA CYS A 51 -12.82 -3.11 -4.98
C CYS A 51 -11.79 -4.24 -4.90
N SER A 52 -12.17 -5.45 -5.35
CA SER A 52 -11.31 -6.65 -5.34
C SER A 52 -10.03 -6.47 -6.17
N HIS A 53 -10.11 -5.81 -7.32
CA HIS A 53 -8.93 -5.52 -8.15
C HIS A 53 -7.99 -4.49 -7.48
N CYS A 54 -8.52 -3.63 -6.62
CA CYS A 54 -7.74 -2.66 -5.86
C CYS A 54 -6.96 -3.35 -4.72
N TRP A 55 -7.54 -4.40 -4.14
CA TRP A 55 -6.84 -5.32 -3.22
C TRP A 55 -5.76 -6.13 -3.93
N ALA A 56 -6.08 -6.69 -5.10
CA ALA A 56 -5.15 -7.50 -5.88
C ALA A 56 -3.87 -6.76 -6.30
N ILE A 57 -3.91 -5.43 -6.47
CA ILE A 57 -2.72 -4.64 -6.85
C ILE A 57 -1.86 -4.20 -5.67
N GLU A 58 -2.30 -4.40 -4.43
CA GLU A 58 -1.56 -3.91 -3.26
C GLU A 58 -0.10 -4.39 -3.19
N PRO A 59 0.25 -5.66 -3.48
CA PRO A 59 1.66 -6.09 -3.50
C PRO A 59 2.52 -5.20 -4.39
N VAL A 60 2.05 -4.93 -5.61
CA VAL A 60 2.79 -4.18 -6.63
C VAL A 60 2.81 -2.68 -6.31
N LEU A 61 1.66 -2.11 -5.94
CA LEU A 61 1.55 -0.71 -5.61
C LEU A 61 2.36 -0.36 -4.36
N ARG A 62 2.32 -1.20 -3.32
CA ARG A 62 3.07 -0.98 -2.09
C ARG A 62 4.57 -1.06 -2.33
N ARG A 63 5.06 -2.01 -3.14
CA ARG A 63 6.47 -2.02 -3.58
C ARG A 63 6.83 -0.75 -4.32
N PHE A 64 5.99 -0.30 -5.25
CA PHE A 64 6.24 0.93 -6.00
C PHE A 64 6.31 2.17 -5.09
N VAL A 65 5.41 2.28 -4.11
CA VAL A 65 5.43 3.38 -3.12
C VAL A 65 6.65 3.29 -2.20
N GLU A 66 7.04 2.10 -1.75
CA GLU A 66 8.22 1.92 -0.89
C GLU A 66 9.52 2.28 -1.64
N GLN A 67 9.63 1.91 -2.92
CA GLN A 67 10.84 2.15 -3.71
C GLN A 67 10.91 3.55 -4.34
N TYR A 68 9.78 4.18 -4.68
CA TYR A 68 9.76 5.43 -5.44
C TYR A 68 8.95 6.56 -4.78
N GLY A 69 8.45 6.36 -3.56
CA GLY A 69 7.63 7.34 -2.84
C GLY A 69 8.30 8.68 -2.59
N ASP A 70 9.63 8.78 -2.71
CA ASP A 70 10.38 10.02 -2.57
C ASP A 70 10.25 10.94 -3.79
N TYR A 71 9.80 10.43 -4.95
CA TYR A 71 9.58 11.24 -6.15
C TYR A 71 8.19 11.89 -6.22
N PHE A 72 7.23 11.42 -5.40
CA PHE A 72 5.85 11.87 -5.49
C PHE A 72 5.14 12.09 -4.15
N ASN A 73 4.16 12.98 -4.18
CA ASN A 73 3.12 13.09 -3.17
C ASN A 73 2.01 12.08 -3.52
N PHE A 74 1.81 11.09 -2.65
CA PHE A 74 0.79 10.07 -2.83
C PHE A 74 -0.55 10.55 -2.28
N HIS A 75 -1.59 10.52 -3.11
CA HIS A 75 -2.93 10.96 -2.78
C HIS A 75 -3.90 9.83 -3.09
N THR A 76 -4.56 9.29 -2.06
CA THR A 76 -5.62 8.31 -2.22
C THR A 76 -6.95 9.04 -2.42
N VAL A 77 -7.71 8.63 -3.44
CA VAL A 77 -8.99 9.24 -3.80
C VAL A 77 -10.08 8.16 -3.76
N MET A 78 -11.08 8.34 -2.91
CA MET A 78 -12.23 7.43 -2.79
C MET A 78 -13.20 7.64 -3.94
N GLY A 79 -13.23 6.69 -4.88
CA GLY A 79 -14.00 6.84 -6.11
C GLY A 79 -15.48 6.46 -6.02
N GLY A 80 -15.87 5.70 -4.99
CA GLY A 80 -17.27 5.32 -4.74
C GLY A 80 -17.78 4.25 -5.70
N LEU A 81 -17.41 2.99 -5.45
CA LEU A 81 -17.81 1.86 -6.29
C LEU A 81 -19.31 1.55 -6.16
N LEU A 82 -19.83 1.60 -4.94
CA LEU A 82 -21.20 1.18 -4.63
C LEU A 82 -21.84 2.09 -3.58
N GLU A 83 -22.77 2.94 -4.00
CA GLU A 83 -23.58 3.75 -3.09
C GLU A 83 -24.59 2.86 -2.34
N LYS A 84 -25.33 2.04 -3.10
CA LYS A 84 -26.33 1.09 -2.60
C LYS A 84 -26.66 0.07 -3.69
N TRP A 85 -27.17 -1.09 -3.27
CA TRP A 85 -27.82 -2.04 -4.17
C TRP A 85 -29.16 -1.49 -4.70
N HIS A 86 -29.53 -1.86 -5.92
CA HIS A 86 -30.81 -1.50 -6.52
C HIS A 86 -31.29 -2.61 -7.48
N ASP A 87 -32.57 -2.56 -7.90
CA ASP A 87 -33.22 -3.60 -8.72
C ASP A 87 -32.72 -3.68 -10.18
N GLY A 88 -31.61 -3.01 -10.49
CA GLY A 88 -31.01 -2.96 -11.82
C GLY A 88 -29.62 -3.58 -11.80
N PRO A 89 -29.00 -3.83 -12.98
CA PRO A 89 -27.65 -4.37 -13.03
C PRO A 89 -26.67 -3.43 -12.35
N ILE A 90 -25.84 -3.97 -11.46
CA ILE A 90 -24.73 -3.24 -10.83
C ILE A 90 -23.52 -3.30 -11.75
N ASP A 91 -23.18 -4.50 -12.20
CA ASP A 91 -22.14 -4.72 -13.21
C ASP A 91 -22.59 -5.84 -14.16
N PRO A 92 -23.34 -5.48 -15.22
CA PRO A 92 -23.91 -6.47 -16.13
C PRO A 92 -22.84 -7.16 -16.98
N ALA A 93 -21.68 -6.51 -17.20
CA ALA A 93 -20.59 -7.10 -17.97
C ALA A 93 -19.98 -8.30 -17.23
N ASN A 94 -20.01 -8.26 -15.90
CA ASN A 94 -19.58 -9.35 -15.03
C ASN A 94 -20.77 -10.13 -14.44
N GLY A 95 -22.01 -9.89 -14.85
CA GLY A 95 -23.16 -10.66 -14.37
C GLY A 95 -23.55 -10.39 -12.90
N ILE A 96 -23.20 -9.24 -12.34
CA ILE A 96 -23.50 -8.87 -10.95
C ILE A 96 -24.80 -8.05 -10.90
N TYR A 97 -25.84 -8.64 -10.31
CA TYR A 97 -27.15 -8.03 -10.11
C TYR A 97 -27.54 -7.90 -8.64
N LYS A 98 -27.05 -8.81 -7.79
CA LYS A 98 -27.28 -8.83 -6.35
C LYS A 98 -26.00 -9.15 -5.59
N PRO A 99 -25.95 -8.92 -4.26
CA PRO A 99 -24.73 -9.12 -3.48
C PRO A 99 -24.11 -10.51 -3.64
N ALA A 100 -24.92 -11.56 -3.60
CA ALA A 100 -24.44 -12.94 -3.67
C ALA A 100 -23.72 -13.28 -5.00
N ASP A 101 -23.99 -12.55 -6.10
CA ASP A 101 -23.31 -12.76 -7.38
C ASP A 101 -21.82 -12.36 -7.29
N VAL A 102 -21.45 -11.48 -6.35
CA VAL A 102 -20.08 -11.00 -6.16
C VAL A 102 -19.16 -12.09 -5.60
N ALA A 103 -19.68 -13.02 -4.79
CA ALA A 103 -18.87 -14.00 -4.06
C ALA A 103 -17.99 -14.84 -5.00
N GLY A 104 -18.54 -15.33 -6.11
CA GLY A 104 -17.80 -16.10 -7.12
C GLY A 104 -16.68 -15.28 -7.76
N HIS A 105 -16.98 -14.07 -8.23
CA HIS A 105 -15.99 -13.19 -8.85
C HIS A 105 -14.87 -12.78 -7.91
N TRP A 106 -15.21 -12.52 -6.65
CA TRP A 106 -14.21 -12.22 -5.63
C TRP A 106 -13.27 -13.41 -5.40
N ARG A 107 -13.81 -14.63 -5.34
CA ARG A 107 -12.99 -15.84 -5.23
C ARG A 107 -12.07 -16.01 -6.44
N GLU A 108 -12.57 -15.83 -7.66
CA GLU A 108 -11.79 -15.89 -8.91
C GLU A 108 -10.63 -14.87 -8.91
N VAL A 109 -10.89 -13.63 -8.49
CA VAL A 109 -9.85 -12.59 -8.38
C VAL A 109 -8.80 -12.97 -7.33
N GLY A 110 -9.23 -13.53 -6.19
CA GLY A 110 -8.32 -13.96 -5.13
C GLY A 110 -7.40 -15.10 -5.57
N GLU A 111 -7.94 -16.09 -6.26
CA GLU A 111 -7.17 -17.21 -6.83
C GLU A 111 -6.20 -16.75 -7.91
N HIS A 112 -6.64 -15.86 -8.80
CA HIS A 112 -5.78 -15.34 -9.87
C HIS A 112 -4.64 -14.46 -9.35
N SER A 113 -4.94 -13.58 -8.39
CA SER A 113 -3.95 -12.63 -7.86
C SER A 113 -3.07 -13.20 -6.75
N ARG A 114 -3.48 -14.34 -6.15
CA ARG A 114 -2.91 -14.90 -4.91
C ARG A 114 -2.96 -13.94 -3.71
N MET A 115 -3.82 -12.92 -3.78
CA MET A 115 -4.21 -12.13 -2.63
C MET A 115 -5.53 -12.71 -2.10
N PRO A 116 -5.61 -13.12 -0.83
CA PRO A 116 -6.76 -13.88 -0.36
C PRO A 116 -8.05 -13.05 -0.41
N ILE A 117 -9.08 -13.67 -1.00
CA ILE A 117 -10.44 -13.17 -0.99
C ILE A 117 -11.40 -14.34 -0.70
N ASP A 118 -12.08 -14.28 0.45
CA ASP A 118 -13.11 -15.25 0.84
C ASP A 118 -14.41 -14.98 0.07
N GLY A 119 -15.02 -13.81 0.34
CA GLY A 119 -16.20 -13.31 -0.35
C GLY A 119 -17.52 -13.98 0.03
N THR A 120 -17.52 -15.04 0.85
CA THR A 120 -18.75 -15.72 1.24
C THR A 120 -19.69 -14.84 2.06
N LEU A 121 -19.19 -13.80 2.75
CA LEU A 121 -20.05 -12.85 3.46
C LEU A 121 -21.09 -12.19 2.55
N MET A 122 -20.82 -12.09 1.24
CA MET A 122 -21.73 -11.45 0.30
C MET A 122 -23.03 -12.25 0.09
N ILE A 123 -23.11 -13.48 0.60
CA ILE A 123 -24.29 -14.35 0.52
C ILE A 123 -25.29 -14.07 1.63
N ASP A 124 -24.83 -13.91 2.88
CA ASP A 124 -25.66 -13.87 4.09
C ASP A 124 -25.52 -12.58 4.91
N ASN A 125 -24.34 -11.95 4.92
CA ASN A 125 -24.07 -10.65 5.53
C ASN A 125 -23.36 -9.69 4.56
N PRO A 126 -23.99 -9.33 3.42
CA PRO A 126 -23.31 -8.57 2.39
C PRO A 126 -23.01 -7.14 2.78
N VAL A 127 -21.89 -6.64 2.27
CA VAL A 127 -21.59 -5.21 2.29
C VAL A 127 -22.64 -4.47 1.45
N GLN A 128 -23.42 -3.62 2.11
CA GLN A 128 -24.55 -2.92 1.48
C GLN A 128 -24.12 -1.66 0.70
N SER A 129 -22.98 -1.10 1.09
CA SER A 129 -22.44 0.13 0.53
C SER A 129 -20.94 0.24 0.81
N SER A 130 -20.20 0.78 -0.16
CA SER A 130 -18.81 1.20 0.02
C SER A 130 -18.69 2.57 0.71
N PHE A 131 -19.77 3.35 0.77
CA PHE A 131 -19.70 4.75 1.22
C PHE A 131 -19.41 4.89 2.71
N PRO A 132 -19.98 4.09 3.64
CA PRO A 132 -19.62 4.17 5.06
C PRO A 132 -18.11 4.03 5.33
N PRO A 133 -17.42 2.96 4.88
CA PRO A 133 -15.97 2.87 5.09
C PRO A 133 -15.19 3.95 4.32
N SER A 134 -15.65 4.39 3.13
CA SER A 134 -15.02 5.53 2.45
C SER A 134 -15.14 6.85 3.24
N ARG A 135 -16.27 7.13 3.89
CA ARG A 135 -16.43 8.33 4.73
C ARG A 135 -15.53 8.27 5.96
N VAL A 136 -15.40 7.10 6.59
CA VAL A 136 -14.45 6.89 7.70
C VAL A 136 -13.02 7.18 7.24
N PHE A 137 -12.62 6.65 6.08
CA PHE A 137 -11.33 6.97 5.46
C PHE A 137 -11.12 8.49 5.32
N LYS A 138 -12.12 9.21 4.79
CA LYS A 138 -12.04 10.67 4.58
C LYS A 138 -11.93 11.47 5.88
N VAL A 139 -12.66 11.07 6.91
CA VAL A 139 -12.57 11.72 8.24
C VAL A 139 -11.18 11.51 8.83
N ILE A 140 -10.61 10.30 8.73
CA ILE A 140 -9.24 10.03 9.18
C ILE A 140 -8.23 10.86 8.40
N GLN A 141 -8.38 10.94 7.07
CA GLN A 141 -7.50 11.71 6.21
C GLN A 141 -7.52 13.19 6.56
N LYS A 142 -8.70 13.77 6.81
CA LYS A 142 -8.89 15.17 7.22
C LYS A 142 -8.31 15.45 8.60
N ASN A 143 -8.62 14.61 9.59
CA ASN A 143 -8.30 14.90 10.99
C ASN A 143 -6.88 14.48 11.40
N HIS A 144 -6.26 13.58 10.63
CA HIS A 144 -4.91 13.07 10.89
C HIS A 144 -3.98 13.34 9.71
N ASN A 145 -3.89 12.41 8.76
CA ASN A 145 -3.07 12.54 7.56
C ASN A 145 -3.33 11.38 6.59
N GLU A 146 -2.81 11.53 5.37
CA GLU A 146 -2.83 10.54 4.31
C GLU A 146 -2.36 9.15 4.76
N LYS A 147 -1.23 9.09 5.47
CA LYS A 147 -0.61 7.82 5.89
C LYS A 147 -1.53 7.03 6.81
N LYS A 148 -2.16 7.69 7.79
CA LYS A 148 -3.08 7.04 8.75
C LYS A 148 -4.38 6.62 8.07
N ALA A 149 -4.87 7.39 7.11
CA ALA A 149 -6.04 7.01 6.31
C ALA A 149 -5.75 5.78 5.43
N PHE A 150 -4.59 5.76 4.77
CA PHE A 150 -4.15 4.62 3.97
C PHE A 150 -3.97 3.35 4.82
N GLU A 151 -3.46 3.49 6.04
CA GLU A 151 -3.39 2.41 7.02
C GLU A 151 -4.80 1.86 7.37
N TYR A 152 -5.79 2.74 7.59
CA TYR A 152 -7.19 2.33 7.77
C TYR A 152 -7.74 1.57 6.56
N LEU A 153 -7.52 2.08 5.33
CA LEU A 153 -7.98 1.43 4.11
C LEU A 153 -7.41 0.01 4.00
N ARG A 154 -6.13 -0.15 4.31
CA ARG A 154 -5.47 -1.46 4.37
C ARG A 154 -6.16 -2.40 5.36
N ARG A 155 -6.38 -1.97 6.61
CA ARG A 155 -7.05 -2.80 7.63
C ARG A 155 -8.49 -3.15 7.26
N ALA A 156 -9.22 -2.22 6.65
CA ALA A 156 -10.57 -2.48 6.16
C ALA A 156 -10.57 -3.53 5.05
N ARG A 157 -9.60 -3.49 4.13
CA ARG A 157 -9.47 -4.51 3.07
C ARG A 157 -9.07 -5.87 3.61
N GLU A 158 -8.14 -5.93 4.56
CA GLU A 158 -7.80 -7.17 5.26
C GLU A 158 -9.05 -7.76 5.93
N ALA A 159 -9.81 -6.94 6.67
CA ALA A 159 -11.04 -7.36 7.33
C ALA A 159 -12.07 -7.90 6.33
N LEU A 160 -12.30 -7.21 5.22
CA LEU A 160 -13.27 -7.60 4.20
C LEU A 160 -12.83 -8.84 3.41
N PHE A 161 -11.68 -8.76 2.74
CA PHE A 161 -11.29 -9.73 1.74
C PHE A 161 -10.68 -10.98 2.35
N ALA A 162 -9.71 -10.82 3.26
CA ALA A 162 -9.05 -11.96 3.87
C ALA A 162 -9.90 -12.56 4.99
N PHE A 163 -10.48 -11.73 5.86
CA PHE A 163 -11.16 -12.19 7.08
C PHE A 163 -12.69 -12.15 7.03
N ASN A 164 -13.26 -11.90 5.85
CA ASN A 164 -14.69 -12.05 5.56
C ASN A 164 -15.62 -11.23 6.50
N GLN A 165 -15.19 -10.05 6.94
CA GLN A 165 -15.94 -9.15 7.81
C GLN A 165 -16.65 -8.06 7.02
N ASN A 166 -17.88 -7.73 7.42
CA ASN A 166 -18.66 -6.69 6.77
C ASN A 166 -18.19 -5.29 7.21
N ILE A 167 -17.39 -4.63 6.36
CA ILE A 167 -16.87 -3.28 6.64
C ILE A 167 -17.88 -2.15 6.42
N SER A 168 -19.14 -2.45 6.09
CA SER A 168 -20.24 -1.49 6.23
C SER A 168 -20.88 -1.50 7.61
N ASP A 169 -20.56 -2.49 8.45
CA ASP A 169 -21.03 -2.55 9.84
C ASP A 169 -20.25 -1.59 10.73
N LYS A 170 -20.99 -0.77 11.48
CA LYS A 170 -20.43 0.27 12.36
C LYS A 170 -19.44 -0.30 13.38
N SER A 171 -19.76 -1.43 14.00
CA SER A 171 -18.91 -2.07 15.01
C SER A 171 -17.57 -2.52 14.42
N VAL A 172 -17.57 -3.07 13.21
CA VAL A 172 -16.36 -3.50 12.50
C VAL A 172 -15.47 -2.28 12.21
N MET A 173 -16.05 -1.20 11.68
CA MET A 173 -15.31 0.04 11.43
C MET A 173 -14.71 0.63 12.72
N ILE A 174 -15.48 0.68 13.81
CA ILE A 174 -14.99 1.16 15.11
C ILE A 174 -13.81 0.31 15.60
N GLU A 175 -13.92 -1.02 15.53
CA GLU A 175 -12.85 -1.91 15.98
C GLU A 175 -11.56 -1.71 15.17
N ILE A 176 -11.67 -1.58 13.85
CA ILE A 176 -10.54 -1.30 12.96
C ILE A 176 -9.86 0.01 13.37
N VAL A 177 -10.63 1.08 13.55
CA VAL A 177 -10.09 2.40 13.89
C VAL A 177 -9.45 2.41 15.28
N ASN A 178 -10.05 1.70 16.26
CA ASN A 178 -9.47 1.53 17.59
C ASN A 178 -8.11 0.81 17.55
N LYS A 179 -7.96 -0.22 16.69
CA LYS A 179 -6.69 -0.94 16.50
C LYS A 179 -5.60 -0.05 15.89
N LEU A 180 -5.95 1.05 15.24
CA LEU A 180 -5.01 2.06 14.74
C LEU A 180 -4.55 3.06 15.81
N GLY A 181 -5.09 2.95 17.04
CA GLY A 181 -4.82 3.87 18.15
C GLY A 181 -5.63 5.17 18.09
N LEU A 182 -6.76 5.19 17.40
CA LEU A 182 -7.65 6.34 17.27
C LEU A 182 -8.98 6.10 18.01
N ASP A 183 -9.75 7.16 18.26
CA ASP A 183 -11.11 7.05 18.81
C ASP A 183 -12.10 6.63 17.70
N GLY A 184 -12.32 5.33 17.60
CA GLY A 184 -13.19 4.76 16.57
C GLY A 184 -14.63 5.21 16.66
N GLU A 185 -15.17 5.36 17.87
CA GLU A 185 -16.57 5.80 18.04
C GLU A 185 -16.73 7.25 17.57
N ALA A 186 -15.84 8.15 17.97
CA ALA A 186 -15.87 9.55 17.53
C ALA A 186 -15.73 9.68 16.01
N ILE A 187 -14.75 8.99 15.40
CA ILE A 187 -14.48 9.06 13.96
C ILE A 187 -15.64 8.51 13.14
N VAL A 188 -16.17 7.34 13.52
CA VAL A 188 -17.27 6.72 12.76
C VAL A 188 -18.56 7.54 12.91
N ASN A 189 -18.82 8.11 14.09
CA ASN A 189 -19.94 9.03 14.29
C ASN A 189 -19.79 10.32 13.46
N GLU A 190 -18.59 10.92 13.36
CA GLU A 190 -18.33 12.07 12.48
C GLU A 190 -18.52 11.72 11.00
N ALA A 191 -18.06 10.54 10.58
CA ALA A 191 -18.22 10.06 9.20
C ALA A 191 -19.69 9.87 8.79
N GLU A 192 -20.58 9.59 9.74
CA GLU A 192 -22.02 9.50 9.52
C GLU A 192 -22.70 10.87 9.40
N GLN A 193 -22.07 11.97 9.84
CA GLN A 193 -22.59 13.33 9.70
C GLN A 193 -22.44 13.88 8.27
N PRO A 194 -23.10 15.02 7.94
CA PRO A 194 -23.00 15.62 6.60
C PRO A 194 -21.57 15.91 6.13
N ILE A 195 -20.63 16.15 7.04
CA ILE A 195 -19.21 16.37 6.72
C ILE A 195 -18.59 15.14 6.03
N GLY A 196 -18.91 13.92 6.46
CA GLY A 196 -18.39 12.70 5.84
C GLY A 196 -18.82 12.60 4.38
N GLN A 197 -20.10 12.88 4.10
CA GLN A 197 -20.62 12.87 2.72
C GLN A 197 -20.02 14.00 1.89
N GLN A 198 -19.82 15.19 2.46
CA GLN A 198 -19.18 16.31 1.77
C GLN A 198 -17.76 15.94 1.31
N LEU A 199 -16.92 15.42 2.22
CA LEU A 199 -15.56 15.01 1.90
C LEU A 199 -15.51 13.91 0.84
N LEU A 200 -16.48 12.98 0.86
CA LEU A 200 -16.58 11.94 -0.16
C LEU A 200 -17.00 12.50 -1.53
N ASN A 201 -17.92 13.47 -1.56
CA ASN A 201 -18.32 14.15 -2.79
C ASN A 201 -17.19 14.99 -3.42
N GLU A 202 -16.28 15.52 -2.59
CA GLU A 202 -15.04 16.18 -3.05
C GLU A 202 -14.17 15.18 -3.82
N ASP A 203 -13.97 13.95 -3.30
CA ASP A 203 -13.23 12.90 -4.01
C ASP A 203 -13.93 12.42 -5.28
N PHE A 204 -15.27 12.37 -5.31
CA PHE A 204 -15.99 12.05 -6.55
C PHE A 204 -15.78 13.13 -7.61
N SER A 205 -15.72 14.40 -7.20
CA SER A 205 -15.44 15.51 -8.09
C SER A 205 -14.00 15.46 -8.62
N LEU A 206 -13.04 15.14 -7.73
CA LEU A 206 -11.64 14.94 -8.10
C LEU A 206 -11.46 13.74 -9.05
N THR A 207 -12.13 12.62 -8.78
CA THR A 207 -12.16 11.43 -9.64
C THR A 207 -12.60 11.79 -11.06
N ARG A 208 -13.69 12.56 -11.19
CA ARG A 208 -14.18 13.05 -12.48
C ARG A 208 -13.20 13.99 -13.16
N SER A 209 -12.60 14.95 -12.44
CA SER A 209 -11.64 15.89 -13.02
C SER A 209 -10.34 15.22 -13.47
N LEU A 210 -9.92 14.14 -12.80
CA LEU A 210 -8.79 13.30 -13.21
C LEU A 210 -9.12 12.39 -14.41
N GLY A 211 -10.39 12.32 -14.82
CA GLY A 211 -10.84 11.47 -15.92
C GLY A 211 -10.71 9.97 -15.64
N ALA A 212 -10.76 9.58 -14.37
CA ALA A 212 -10.84 8.18 -13.96
C ALA A 212 -12.28 7.67 -14.16
N ARG A 213 -12.41 6.47 -14.74
CA ARG A 213 -13.71 5.86 -15.09
C ARG A 213 -13.89 4.46 -14.50
N GLY A 214 -12.93 4.00 -13.71
CA GLY A 214 -12.92 2.67 -13.11
C GLY A 214 -11.77 2.52 -12.13
N PHE A 215 -11.73 1.39 -11.45
CA PHE A 215 -10.77 1.12 -10.37
C PHE A 215 -9.99 -0.17 -10.66
N PRO A 216 -8.75 -0.27 -10.17
CA PRO A 216 -7.91 0.85 -9.73
C PRO A 216 -7.51 1.76 -10.89
N THR A 217 -7.34 3.06 -10.65
CA THR A 217 -6.69 3.97 -11.60
C THR A 217 -5.61 4.78 -10.90
N ILE A 218 -4.42 4.84 -11.49
CA ILE A 218 -3.32 5.68 -11.01
C ILE A 218 -3.07 6.79 -12.02
N ILE A 219 -3.00 8.03 -11.54
CA ILE A 219 -2.67 9.20 -12.35
C ILE A 219 -1.46 9.88 -11.74
N MET A 220 -0.38 10.04 -12.50
CA MET A 220 0.81 10.78 -12.07
C MET A 220 0.90 12.07 -12.86
N ILE A 221 1.00 13.21 -12.16
CA ILE A 221 0.98 14.56 -12.76
C ILE A 221 2.19 15.34 -12.25
N ASN A 222 2.98 15.93 -13.15
CA ASN A 222 4.10 16.80 -12.79
C ASN A 222 3.67 18.27 -12.58
N LYS A 223 4.62 19.13 -12.20
CA LYS A 223 4.41 20.58 -12.01
C LYS A 223 3.87 21.32 -13.25
N GLU A 224 4.00 20.76 -14.46
CA GLU A 224 3.48 21.33 -15.71
C GLU A 224 2.04 20.87 -16.04
N ASN A 225 1.36 20.16 -15.13
CA ASN A 225 0.07 19.50 -15.38
C ASN A 225 0.09 18.49 -16.55
N LYS A 226 1.26 17.93 -16.86
CA LYS A 226 1.40 16.80 -17.77
C LYS A 226 1.54 15.52 -16.96
N GLY A 227 0.99 14.43 -17.47
CA GLY A 227 0.92 13.21 -16.70
C GLY A 227 0.58 11.97 -17.50
N VAL A 228 0.62 10.84 -16.82
CA VAL A 228 0.21 9.54 -17.34
C VAL A 228 -0.96 9.01 -16.52
N LYS A 229 -1.80 8.18 -17.16
CA LYS A 229 -2.91 7.48 -16.52
C LYS A 229 -2.78 5.98 -16.76
N ILE A 230 -2.74 5.22 -15.68
CA ILE A 230 -2.65 3.77 -15.67
C ILE A 230 -3.97 3.22 -15.14
N VAL A 231 -4.65 2.40 -15.95
CA VAL A 231 -5.97 1.84 -15.62
C VAL A 231 -5.85 0.33 -15.38
N GLY A 232 -6.44 -0.13 -14.29
CA GLY A 232 -6.41 -1.52 -13.86
C GLY A 232 -5.07 -1.94 -13.26
N GLY A 233 -5.00 -3.18 -12.80
CA GLY A 233 -3.76 -3.78 -12.37
C GLY A 233 -2.78 -3.94 -13.53
N ARG A 234 -1.54 -3.50 -13.30
CA ARG A 234 -0.42 -3.64 -14.22
C ARG A 234 0.81 -4.23 -13.51
N PRO A 235 1.76 -4.82 -14.25
CA PRO A 235 3.06 -5.21 -13.71
C PRO A 235 3.82 -4.02 -13.12
N PHE A 236 4.77 -4.32 -12.24
CA PHE A 236 5.56 -3.33 -11.50
C PHE A 236 6.26 -2.32 -12.42
N GLU A 237 6.85 -2.81 -13.51
CA GLU A 237 7.62 -2.06 -14.49
C GLU A 237 6.77 -0.96 -15.14
N TYR A 238 5.47 -1.21 -15.31
CA TYR A 238 4.55 -0.25 -15.92
C TYR A 238 4.36 1.02 -15.08
N TYR A 239 4.40 0.90 -13.75
CA TYR A 239 4.35 2.05 -12.85
C TYR A 239 5.67 2.83 -12.86
N VAL A 240 6.79 2.11 -12.90
CA VAL A 240 8.14 2.71 -13.00
C VAL A 240 8.28 3.48 -14.31
N ASP A 241 7.88 2.90 -15.43
CA ASP A 241 7.93 3.56 -16.74
C ASP A 241 6.98 4.75 -16.83
N GLY A 242 5.81 4.66 -16.19
CA GLY A 242 4.92 5.80 -16.01
C GLY A 242 5.61 6.95 -15.24
N LEU A 243 6.30 6.65 -14.15
CA LEU A 243 7.03 7.65 -13.38
C LEU A 243 8.19 8.27 -14.18
N LYS A 244 8.97 7.45 -14.91
CA LYS A 244 10.01 7.91 -15.84
C LYS A 244 9.47 8.93 -16.84
N GLN A 245 8.32 8.60 -17.45
CA GLN A 245 7.68 9.47 -18.44
C GLN A 245 7.25 10.81 -17.84
N VAL A 246 6.75 10.83 -16.60
CA VAL A 246 6.32 12.07 -15.93
C VAL A 246 7.51 12.92 -15.48
N LEU A 247 8.59 12.30 -15.01
CA LEU A 247 9.81 12.98 -14.59
C LEU A 247 10.64 13.53 -15.76
N ASN A 248 10.51 12.96 -16.96
CA ASN A 248 11.32 13.29 -18.13
C ASN A 248 12.84 13.15 -17.86
N THR A 249 13.21 12.09 -17.14
CA THR A 249 14.60 11.75 -16.75
C THR A 249 14.98 10.35 -17.23
N GLU A 250 16.28 10.05 -17.32
CA GLU A 250 16.79 8.72 -17.72
C GLU A 250 16.31 7.57 -16.83
N GLY A 251 15.97 7.86 -15.56
CA GLY A 251 15.04 7.06 -14.78
C GLY A 251 15.24 7.21 -13.27
N PRO A 252 14.14 7.17 -12.48
CA PRO A 252 14.25 7.27 -11.04
C PRO A 252 14.98 6.05 -10.49
N GLN A 253 15.86 6.27 -9.52
CA GLN A 253 16.53 5.19 -8.80
C GLN A 253 15.61 4.68 -7.69
N PRO A 254 15.44 3.34 -7.56
CA PRO A 254 14.66 2.76 -6.47
C PRO A 254 15.40 2.92 -5.15
N LYS A 255 14.66 3.22 -4.08
CA LYS A 255 15.17 3.09 -2.71
C LYS A 255 15.45 1.61 -2.39
N GLU A 256 16.45 1.39 -1.54
CA GLU A 256 16.68 0.09 -0.92
C GLU A 256 15.43 -0.40 -0.18
N GLN A 257 15.16 -1.69 -0.33
CA GLN A 257 13.98 -2.30 0.26
C GLN A 257 14.22 -2.50 1.77
N PRO A 258 13.18 -2.30 2.61
CA PRO A 258 13.30 -2.60 4.02
C PRO A 258 13.55 -4.10 4.22
N SER A 259 14.28 -4.44 5.28
CA SER A 259 14.41 -5.84 5.70
C SER A 259 13.03 -6.43 6.00
N LEU A 260 12.89 -7.75 5.82
CA LEU A 260 11.61 -8.42 6.06
C LEU A 260 11.12 -8.23 7.51
N SER A 261 12.04 -8.20 8.47
CA SER A 261 11.74 -7.90 9.88
C SER A 261 11.12 -6.51 10.05
N CYS A 262 11.75 -5.47 9.49
CA CYS A 262 11.22 -4.10 9.56
C CYS A 262 9.85 -4.00 8.85
N LEU A 263 9.69 -4.66 7.71
CA LEU A 263 8.43 -4.68 6.97
C LEU A 263 7.31 -5.35 7.78
N LEU A 264 7.58 -6.52 8.38
CA LEU A 264 6.59 -7.25 9.18
C LEU A 264 6.23 -6.50 10.46
N GLU A 265 7.21 -5.85 11.11
CA GLU A 265 6.96 -4.99 12.27
C GLU A 265 6.11 -3.77 11.94
N LYS A 266 6.35 -3.13 10.79
CA LYS A 266 5.57 -2.00 10.30
C LYS A 266 4.14 -2.41 9.98
N GLU A 267 3.99 -3.53 9.29
CA GLU A 267 2.71 -3.91 8.67
C GLU A 267 1.84 -4.80 9.55
N LYS A 268 2.44 -5.44 10.56
CA LYS A 268 1.85 -6.39 11.51
C LYS A 268 1.33 -7.69 10.89
N LEU A 269 0.95 -7.64 9.62
CA LEU A 269 0.49 -8.76 8.83
C LEU A 269 0.95 -8.60 7.38
N LEU A 270 1.54 -9.66 6.82
CA LEU A 270 1.93 -9.73 5.41
C LEU A 270 1.47 -11.04 4.81
N PHE A 271 0.86 -11.01 3.62
CA PHE A 271 0.58 -12.21 2.84
C PHE A 271 1.84 -12.68 2.09
N SER A 272 1.93 -13.99 1.83
CA SER A 272 2.97 -14.62 1.00
C SER A 272 3.26 -13.79 -0.26
N LYS A 273 2.20 -13.46 -1.01
CA LYS A 273 2.30 -12.73 -2.27
C LYS A 273 2.93 -11.34 -2.12
N GLU A 274 2.72 -10.70 -0.97
CA GLU A 274 3.29 -9.39 -0.70
C GLU A 274 4.78 -9.46 -0.42
N ILE A 275 5.23 -10.49 0.30
CA ILE A 275 6.65 -10.74 0.55
C ILE A 275 7.34 -11.09 -0.76
N GLU A 276 6.77 -12.01 -1.55
CA GLU A 276 7.26 -12.38 -2.88
C GLU A 276 7.49 -11.14 -3.75
N VAL A 277 6.47 -10.28 -3.87
CA VAL A 277 6.54 -9.10 -4.73
C VAL A 277 7.49 -8.05 -4.14
N MET A 278 7.37 -7.74 -2.84
CA MET A 278 8.21 -6.73 -2.20
C MET A 278 9.68 -7.10 -2.28
N CYS A 279 10.06 -8.32 -1.89
CA CYS A 279 11.44 -8.77 -1.80
C CYS A 279 11.99 -9.36 -3.11
N GLY A 280 11.16 -9.51 -4.15
CA GLY A 280 11.57 -10.12 -5.43
C GLY A 280 11.91 -11.61 -5.31
N VAL A 281 11.15 -12.34 -4.50
CA VAL A 281 11.37 -13.77 -4.20
C VAL A 281 10.33 -14.60 -4.94
N GLU A 282 10.78 -15.69 -5.57
CA GLU A 282 9.91 -16.65 -6.22
C GLU A 282 9.08 -17.44 -5.19
N GLN A 283 7.86 -17.83 -5.56
CA GLN A 283 6.95 -18.53 -4.66
C GLN A 283 7.56 -19.83 -4.07
N SER A 284 8.36 -20.56 -4.85
CA SER A 284 9.02 -21.80 -4.40
C SER A 284 10.05 -21.57 -3.30
N ASP A 285 10.63 -20.38 -3.25
CA ASP A 285 11.78 -20.06 -2.40
C ASP A 285 11.37 -19.25 -1.16
N LEU A 286 10.10 -18.87 -1.07
CA LEU A 286 9.56 -18.00 -0.02
C LEU A 286 9.83 -18.53 1.39
N ASN A 287 9.59 -19.83 1.64
CA ASN A 287 9.79 -20.40 2.97
C ASN A 287 11.26 -20.34 3.40
N SER A 288 12.17 -20.74 2.51
CA SER A 288 13.62 -20.69 2.78
C SER A 288 14.11 -19.26 2.93
N PHE A 289 13.55 -18.30 2.19
CA PHE A 289 13.83 -16.87 2.36
C PHE A 289 13.40 -16.38 3.75
N ILE A 290 12.18 -16.68 4.18
CA ILE A 290 11.65 -16.25 5.49
C ILE A 290 12.48 -16.84 6.64
N GLU A 291 12.83 -18.13 6.60
CA GLU A 291 13.66 -18.78 7.63
C GLU A 291 15.06 -18.19 7.73
N LYS A 292 15.58 -17.63 6.63
CA LYS A 292 16.87 -16.95 6.60
C LYS A 292 16.79 -15.53 7.16
N GLU A 293 15.73 -14.80 6.86
CA GLU A 293 15.59 -13.38 7.19
C GLU A 293 14.94 -13.13 8.57
N LEU A 294 14.17 -14.08 9.10
CA LEU A 294 13.48 -13.96 10.38
C LEU A 294 13.82 -15.13 11.32
N SER A 295 14.02 -14.82 12.59
CA SER A 295 14.09 -15.85 13.63
C SER A 295 12.70 -16.46 13.87
N PRO A 296 12.57 -17.78 14.15
CA PRO A 296 11.27 -18.44 14.36
C PRO A 296 10.40 -17.79 15.45
N ASP A 297 11.03 -17.14 16.42
CA ASP A 297 10.38 -16.47 17.56
C ASP A 297 9.78 -15.11 17.17
N GLN A 298 10.18 -14.53 16.03
CA GLN A 298 9.74 -13.20 15.58
C GLN A 298 8.41 -13.21 14.83
N TYR A 299 7.96 -14.37 14.32
CA TYR A 299 6.75 -14.45 13.51
C TYR A 299 5.91 -15.70 13.76
N GLN A 300 4.64 -15.61 13.38
CA GLN A 300 3.72 -16.73 13.25
C GLN A 300 3.28 -16.86 11.79
N ALA A 301 3.46 -18.03 11.20
CA ALA A 301 2.89 -18.39 9.92
C ALA A 301 1.50 -19.00 10.11
N LYS A 302 0.52 -18.54 9.32
CA LYS A 302 -0.85 -19.04 9.30
C LYS A 302 -1.29 -19.20 7.86
N GLU A 303 -2.31 -20.02 7.62
CA GLU A 303 -2.86 -20.25 6.29
C GLU A 303 -4.27 -19.69 6.20
N ILE A 304 -4.60 -19.12 5.04
CA ILE A 304 -5.95 -18.69 4.69
C ILE A 304 -6.18 -18.88 3.19
N LEU A 305 -7.22 -19.63 2.84
CA LEU A 305 -7.66 -19.82 1.45
C LEU A 305 -6.56 -20.34 0.49
N GLY A 306 -5.65 -21.16 1.00
CA GLY A 306 -4.51 -21.73 0.25
C GLY A 306 -3.27 -20.82 0.17
N GLU A 307 -3.27 -19.68 0.85
CA GLU A 307 -2.12 -18.77 0.94
C GLU A 307 -1.64 -18.62 2.38
N CYS A 308 -0.33 -18.47 2.56
CA CYS A 308 0.25 -18.17 3.86
C CYS A 308 0.16 -16.68 4.15
N TYR A 309 0.02 -16.34 5.43
CA TYR A 309 0.26 -14.99 5.94
C TYR A 309 1.05 -15.05 7.24
N PHE A 310 1.81 -14.00 7.47
CA PHE A 310 2.78 -13.90 8.54
C PHE A 310 2.40 -12.73 9.44
N THR A 311 2.41 -12.95 10.75
CA THR A 311 2.18 -11.91 11.75
C THR A 311 3.32 -11.86 12.75
N THR A 312 3.62 -10.69 13.31
CA THR A 312 4.61 -10.58 14.40
C THR A 312 4.15 -11.37 15.63
N THR A 313 5.04 -12.13 16.25
CA THR A 313 4.79 -12.69 17.59
C THR A 313 4.73 -11.53 18.59
N LYS A 314 3.63 -11.43 19.34
CA LYS A 314 3.49 -10.41 20.39
C LYS A 314 4.39 -10.69 21.58
#